data_AF-A0A7V0JJD7-F1
#
_entry.id   AF-A0A7V0JJD7-F1
#
_cell.length_a   1.000
_cell.length_b   1.000
_cell.length_c   1.000
_cell.angle_alpha   90.00
_cell.angle_beta   90.00
_cell.angle_gamma   90.00
#
_symmetry.space_group_name_H-M   'P 1'
#
loop_
_entity.id
_entity.type
_entity.pdbx_description
1 polymer ?
#
loop_
_entity_poly.entity_id
_entity_poly.type
_entity_poly.pdbx_seq_one_letter_code
_entity_poly.pdbx_strand_id
1 'polypeptide(L)'
;MNETYSDQFVKSLKKFSSVKKRIFNKIDKILQDPLMGEPLKYDLRGLYSVSVAKNFVIVYSYCKICREKGDDQILLCYDCSAMRDETVRFFDVGPHDKVYEFVELLIR
;
A
#
# COMPACT_ATOMS: atom_id res chain seq x y z
N MET A 1 10.31 11.94 -2.35
CA MET A 1 9.29 10.97 -1.91
C MET A 1 9.91 10.11 -0.82
N ASN A 2 9.23 9.95 0.31
CA ASN A 2 9.60 8.96 1.33
C ASN A 2 8.74 7.70 1.16
N GLU A 3 9.21 6.59 1.73
CA GLU A 3 8.48 5.34 1.74
C GLU A 3 8.58 4.61 3.09
N THR A 4 7.51 3.91 3.45
CA THR A 4 7.51 3.02 4.60
C THR A 4 6.92 1.67 4.23
N TYR A 5 7.35 0.62 4.92
CA TYR A 5 6.87 -0.74 4.72
C TYR A 5 6.31 -1.28 6.03
N SER A 6 5.10 -1.83 6.01
CA SER A 6 4.57 -2.55 7.16
C SER A 6 5.36 -3.85 7.40
N ASP A 7 5.29 -4.39 8.61
CA ASP A 7 5.86 -5.70 8.92
C ASP A 7 5.26 -6.81 8.04
N GLN A 8 3.96 -6.70 7.74
CA GLN A 8 3.27 -7.64 6.87
C GLN A 8 3.82 -7.59 5.44
N PHE A 9 4.05 -6.39 4.91
CA PHE A 9 4.67 -6.21 3.60
C PHE A 9 6.06 -6.86 3.56
N VAL A 10 6.88 -6.64 4.59
CA VAL A 10 8.23 -7.22 4.67
C VAL A 10 8.16 -8.76 4.75
N LYS A 11 7.20 -9.33 5.49
CA LYS A 11 6.96 -10.78 5.55
C LYS A 11 6.54 -11.33 4.18
N SER A 12 5.59 -10.69 3.51
CA SER A 12 5.12 -11.08 2.18
C SER A 12 6.25 -10.98 1.14
N LEU A 13 7.07 -9.94 1.19
CA LEU A 13 8.21 -9.77 0.28
C LEU A 13 9.23 -10.92 0.40
N LYS A 14 9.44 -11.44 1.62
CA LYS A 14 10.28 -12.62 1.86
C LYS A 14 9.62 -13.89 1.32
N LYS A 15 8.31 -14.07 1.57
CA LYS A 15 7.53 -15.22 1.11
C LYS A 15 7.50 -15.33 -0.42
N PHE A 16 7.39 -14.20 -1.12
CA PHE A 16 7.22 -14.14 -2.57
C PHE A 16 8.49 -13.71 -3.30
N SER A 17 9.62 -14.30 -2.91
CA SER A 17 10.96 -13.96 -3.43
C SER A 17 11.11 -14.14 -4.95
N SER A 18 10.37 -15.08 -5.55
CA SER A 18 10.39 -15.35 -7.00
C SER A 18 9.88 -14.19 -7.86
N VAL A 19 9.02 -13.32 -7.30
CA VAL A 19 8.47 -12.14 -7.98
C VAL A 19 9.04 -10.83 -7.46
N LYS A 20 10.03 -10.87 -6.55
CA LYS A 20 10.62 -9.71 -5.86
C LYS A 20 11.08 -8.61 -6.81
N LYS A 21 11.72 -8.97 -7.93
CA LYS A 21 12.15 -8.00 -8.95
C LYS A 21 10.98 -7.22 -9.56
N ARG A 22 9.85 -7.90 -9.81
CA ARG A 22 8.64 -7.24 -10.34
C ARG A 22 7.99 -6.33 -9.31
N ILE A 23 8.03 -6.72 -8.03
CA ILE A 23 7.54 -5.90 -6.91
C ILE A 23 8.36 -4.61 -6.83
N PHE A 24 9.69 -4.68 -6.80
CA PHE A 24 10.54 -3.49 -6.74
C PHE A 24 10.37 -2.57 -7.95
N ASN A 25 10.35 -3.12 -9.17
CA ASN A 25 10.07 -2.32 -10.37
C ASN A 25 8.72 -1.59 -10.29
N LYS A 26 7.76 -2.12 -9.54
CA LYS A 26 6.45 -1.49 -9.35
C LYS A 26 6.50 -0.45 -8.23
N ILE A 27 7.21 -0.71 -7.13
CA ILE A 27 7.52 0.29 -6.08
C ILE A 27 8.16 1.53 -6.72
N ASP A 28 9.19 1.35 -7.55
CA ASP A 28 9.87 2.48 -8.20
C ASP A 28 8.90 3.35 -9.01
N LYS A 29 7.96 2.72 -9.73
CA LYS A 29 6.93 3.42 -10.49
C LYS A 29 5.92 4.14 -9.59
N ILE A 30 5.50 3.51 -8.48
CA ILE A 30 4.60 4.12 -7.50
C ILE A 30 5.28 5.34 -6.86
N LEU A 31 6.59 5.28 -6.58
CA LEU A 31 7.31 6.43 -6.01
C LEU A 31 7.46 7.60 -7.00
N GLN A 32 7.41 7.32 -8.32
CA GLN A 32 7.38 8.34 -9.37
C GLN A 32 5.97 8.92 -9.58
N ASP A 33 4.95 8.06 -9.52
CA ASP A 33 3.54 8.43 -9.65
C ASP A 33 2.68 7.67 -8.63
N PRO A 34 2.50 8.20 -7.42
CA PRO A 34 1.71 7.55 -6.37
C PRO A 34 0.21 7.43 -6.68
N LEU A 35 -0.26 8.06 -7.76
CA LEU A 35 -1.66 8.00 -8.19
C LEU A 35 -1.91 6.99 -9.31
N MET A 36 -0.87 6.26 -9.75
CA MET A 36 -0.98 5.27 -10.82
C MET A 36 -1.83 4.03 -10.47
N GLY A 37 -2.14 3.82 -9.19
CA GLY A 37 -2.91 2.68 -8.72
C GLY A 37 -4.42 2.90 -8.84
N GLU A 38 -5.17 1.80 -8.76
CA GLU A 38 -6.62 1.85 -8.65
C GLU A 38 -7.01 2.19 -7.20
N PRO A 39 -7.84 3.22 -6.97
CA PRO A 39 -8.30 3.54 -5.62
C PRO A 39 -9.25 2.45 -5.11
N LEU A 40 -9.03 2.00 -3.88
CA LEU A 40 -9.91 1.04 -3.21
C LEU A 40 -11.13 1.74 -2.60
N LYS A 41 -12.17 0.97 -2.32
CA LYS A 41 -13.50 1.46 -1.90
C LYS A 41 -13.91 0.88 -0.55
N TYR A 42 -15.00 1.42 0.01
CA TYR A 42 -15.59 0.98 1.28
C TYR A 42 -14.58 1.06 2.43
N ASP A 43 -14.45 0.00 3.22
CA ASP A 43 -13.52 -0.10 4.36
C ASP A 43 -12.05 0.09 3.96
N LEU A 44 -11.72 -0.10 2.67
CA LEU A 44 -10.37 0.07 2.13
C LEU A 44 -10.14 1.45 1.48
N ARG A 45 -11.09 2.39 1.62
CA ARG A 45 -10.92 3.75 1.11
C ARG A 45 -9.66 4.41 1.72
N GLY A 46 -8.93 5.17 0.92
CA GLY A 46 -7.63 5.75 1.28
C GLY A 46 -6.43 4.90 0.84
N LEU A 47 -6.69 3.65 0.44
CA LEU A 47 -5.69 2.77 -0.15
C LEU A 47 -5.82 2.72 -1.66
N TYR A 48 -4.73 2.31 -2.28
CA TYR A 48 -4.57 2.07 -3.69
C TYR A 48 -4.05 0.66 -3.89
N SER A 49 -4.43 0.02 -5.00
CA SER A 49 -3.83 -1.23 -5.43
C SER A 49 -3.21 -1.10 -6.81
N VAL A 50 -2.13 -1.84 -7.06
CA VAL A 50 -1.58 -1.95 -8.42
C VAL A 50 -1.12 -3.36 -8.72
N SER A 51 -1.45 -3.84 -9.92
CA SER A 51 -1.06 -5.17 -10.36
C SER A 51 0.44 -5.26 -10.63
N VAL A 52 1.07 -6.28 -10.06
CA VAL A 52 2.47 -6.68 -10.28
C VAL A 52 2.56 -7.84 -11.28
N ALA A 53 1.61 -8.76 -11.23
CA ALA A 53 1.44 -9.90 -12.12
C ALA A 53 -0.04 -10.29 -12.20
N LYS A 54 -0.38 -11.32 -13.01
CA LYS A 54 -1.77 -11.68 -13.35
C LYS A 54 -2.74 -11.71 -12.15
N ASN A 55 -2.30 -12.24 -11.00
CA ASN A 55 -3.12 -12.37 -9.79
C ASN A 55 -2.45 -11.74 -8.57
N PHE A 56 -1.57 -10.76 -8.73
CA PHE A 56 -0.70 -10.28 -7.65
C PHE A 56 -0.71 -8.76 -7.56
N VAL A 57 -0.96 -8.20 -6.39
CA VAL A 57 -1.12 -6.76 -6.18
C VAL A 57 -0.22 -6.26 -5.06
N ILE A 58 0.18 -4.99 -5.16
CA ILE A 58 0.69 -4.20 -4.04
C ILE A 58 -0.46 -3.34 -3.55
N VAL A 59 -0.66 -3.26 -2.24
CA VAL A 59 -1.57 -2.31 -1.60
C VAL A 59 -0.77 -1.27 -0.83
N TYR A 60 -1.10 0.00 -1.07
CA TYR A 60 -0.37 1.14 -0.52
C TYR A 60 -1.29 2.35 -0.28
N SER A 61 -0.82 3.36 0.45
CA SER A 61 -1.44 4.68 0.51
C SER A 61 -0.44 5.78 0.18
N TYR A 62 -0.95 6.94 -0.24
CA TYR A 62 -0.16 8.15 -0.38
C TYR A 62 -0.65 9.19 0.64
N CYS A 63 0.19 9.54 1.62
CA CYS A 63 -0.19 10.29 2.80
C CYS A 63 -0.86 11.63 2.48
N LYS A 64 -0.33 12.37 1.49
CA LYS A 64 -0.91 13.64 1.01
C LYS A 64 -2.39 13.48 0.67
N ILE A 65 -2.70 12.55 -0.23
CA ILE A 65 -4.06 12.36 -0.75
C ILE A 65 -4.98 11.74 0.30
N CYS A 66 -4.44 10.83 1.12
CA CYS A 66 -5.15 10.24 2.24
C CYS A 66 -5.68 11.33 3.20
N ARG A 67 -4.82 12.27 3.62
CA ARG A 67 -5.21 13.38 4.48
C ARG A 67 -6.11 14.41 3.79
N GLU A 68 -5.80 14.77 2.55
CA GLU A 68 -6.64 15.72 1.77
C GLU A 68 -8.10 15.23 1.64
N LYS A 69 -8.31 13.91 1.60
CA LYS A 69 -9.65 13.28 1.52
C LYS A 69 -10.27 12.95 2.88
N GLY A 70 -9.54 13.14 3.98
CA GLY A 70 -9.96 12.71 5.32
C GLY A 70 -9.96 11.19 5.52
N ASP A 71 -9.27 10.44 4.66
CA ASP A 71 -9.20 8.98 4.72
C ASP A 71 -8.25 8.51 5.85
N ASP A 72 -7.46 9.41 6.43
CA ASP A 72 -6.63 9.15 7.61
C ASP A 72 -7.46 8.80 8.84
N GLN A 73 -8.72 9.26 8.90
CA GLN A 73 -9.70 8.88 9.91
C GLN A 73 -10.24 7.45 9.72
N ILE A 74 -10.00 6.85 8.54
CA ILE A 74 -10.37 5.47 8.22
C ILE A 74 -9.15 4.56 8.43
N LEU A 75 -7.98 4.93 7.89
CA LEU A 75 -6.78 4.10 7.96
C LEU A 75 -6.09 4.09 9.33
N LEU A 76 -6.36 5.10 10.18
CA LEU A 76 -5.95 5.16 11.58
C LEU A 76 -4.48 4.78 11.84
N CYS A 77 -3.58 5.21 10.95
CA CYS A 77 -2.16 4.91 11.09
C CYS A 77 -1.62 5.48 12.42
N TYR A 78 -1.01 4.64 13.25
CA TYR A 78 -0.55 5.02 14.61
C TYR A 78 0.42 6.21 14.64
N ASP A 79 1.16 6.40 13.55
CA ASP A 79 2.18 7.42 13.34
C ASP A 79 1.74 8.53 12.37
N CYS A 80 0.45 8.60 12.00
CA CYS A 80 -0.03 9.47 10.92
C CYS A 80 0.44 10.93 11.05
N SER A 81 0.39 11.49 12.26
CA SER A 81 0.78 12.87 12.56
C SER A 81 2.28 13.14 12.46
N ALA A 82 3.12 12.12 12.60
CA ALA A 82 4.56 12.23 12.45
C ALA A 82 5.02 12.11 10.99
N MET A 83 4.15 11.63 10.10
CA MET A 83 4.49 11.33 8.71
C MET A 83 4.26 12.52 7.78
N ARG A 84 5.26 12.81 6.94
CA ARG A 84 5.18 13.88 5.92
C ARG A 84 4.19 13.51 4.82
N ASP A 85 3.58 14.51 4.19
CA ASP A 85 2.61 14.32 3.08
C ASP A 85 3.20 13.55 1.91
N GLU A 86 4.44 13.85 1.53
CA GLU A 86 5.18 13.19 0.45
C GLU A 86 5.71 11.81 0.86
N THR A 87 4.85 10.96 1.45
CA THR A 87 5.18 9.61 1.86
C THR A 87 4.22 8.58 1.28
N VAL A 88 4.77 7.52 0.67
CA VAL A 88 4.03 6.34 0.23
C VAL A 88 4.18 5.23 1.27
N ARG A 89 3.06 4.69 1.76
CA ARG A 89 3.05 3.62 2.76
C ARG A 89 2.64 2.31 2.10
N PHE A 90 3.51 1.31 2.10
CA PHE A 90 3.25 -0.01 1.55
C PHE A 90 2.73 -0.95 2.64
N PHE A 91 1.49 -1.43 2.48
CA PHE A 91 0.78 -2.20 3.51
C PHE A 91 0.93 -3.71 3.31
N ASP A 92 0.74 -4.22 2.09
CA ASP A 92 1.01 -5.62 1.79
C ASP A 92 1.24 -5.84 0.28
N VAL A 93 1.73 -7.02 -0.07
CA VAL A 93 1.91 -7.48 -1.44
C VAL A 93 1.63 -8.97 -1.54
N GLY A 94 0.83 -9.40 -2.52
CA GLY A 94 0.38 -10.78 -2.53
C GLY A 94 -0.70 -11.09 -3.55
N PRO A 95 -1.22 -12.32 -3.53
CA PRO A 95 -2.39 -12.71 -4.30
C PRO A 95 -3.62 -11.85 -3.97
N HIS A 96 -4.42 -11.50 -4.98
CA HIS A 96 -5.56 -10.60 -4.84
C HIS A 96 -6.58 -11.04 -3.77
N ASP A 97 -6.82 -12.35 -3.66
CA ASP A 97 -7.75 -12.96 -2.69
C ASP A 97 -7.25 -12.92 -1.25
N LYS A 98 -5.93 -12.78 -1.03
CA LYS A 98 -5.32 -12.80 0.30
C LYS A 98 -4.90 -11.44 0.82
N VAL A 99 -4.50 -10.54 -0.07
CA VAL A 99 -4.02 -9.22 0.35
C VAL A 99 -5.11 -8.41 1.05
N TYR A 100 -6.35 -8.41 0.55
CA TYR A 100 -7.40 -7.60 1.16
C TYR A 100 -7.84 -8.13 2.52
N GLU A 101 -7.89 -9.46 2.72
CA GLU A 101 -8.15 -10.07 4.04
C GLU A 101 -7.15 -9.55 5.09
N PHE A 102 -5.86 -9.47 4.76
CA PHE A 102 -4.83 -8.99 5.67
C PHE A 102 -4.84 -7.47 5.85
N VAL A 103 -5.08 -6.72 4.79
CA VAL A 103 -5.07 -5.25 4.86
C VAL A 103 -6.26 -4.74 5.66
N GLU A 104 -7.45 -5.34 5.54
CA GLU A 104 -8.60 -5.01 6.40
C GLU A 104 -8.28 -5.20 7.90
N LEU A 105 -7.47 -6.19 8.25
CA LEU A 105 -7.02 -6.43 9.62
C LEU A 105 -5.93 -5.46 10.09
N LEU A 106 -5.19 -4.81 9.18
CA LEU A 106 -4.12 -3.86 9.52
C LEU A 106 -4.63 -2.45 9.80
N ILE A 107 -5.82 -2.11 9.29
CA ILE A 107 -6.39 -0.76 9.37
C ILE A 107 -7.56 -0.67 10.37
N ARG A 108 -7.90 -1.77 11.04
CA ARG A 108 -8.86 -1.84 12.15
C ARG A 108 -8.12 -1.90 13.49
#